data_AF-A0A8T5TZA8-F1
#
_entry.id   AF-A0A8T5TZA8-F1
#
_cell.length_a   1.000
_cell.length_b   1.000
_cell.length_c   1.000
_cell.angle_alpha   90.00
_cell.angle_beta   90.00
_cell.angle_gamma   90.00
#
_symmetry.space_group_name_H-M   'P 1'
#
loop_
_entity.id
_entity.type
_entity.pdbx_description
1 polymer ?
#
loop_
_entity_poly.entity_id
_entity_poly.type
_entity_poly.pdbx_seq_one_letter_code
_entity_poly.pdbx_strand_id
1 'polypeptide(L)'
;MKIKNRSKLFSIFILLLVFINFNFLISQVLSFRTENIPGFSTQDDVYPNESVKYNFLNNINFDISTDSFIDLNIEYDNNIENRQIFFQINNSNPISLNISSKTLMQNFGMPQTPQGPRRGDSQYQYRYNCIIRIKTNTTIEHLTISSIKRNVYGLNPNLDYSLAVYE
;
A
#
# COMPACT_ATOMS: atom_id res chain seq x y z
N MET A 1 22.63 58.18 -3.96
CA MET A 1 21.51 57.30 -4.40
C MET A 1 20.84 56.72 -3.15
N LYS A 2 19.56 57.04 -2.92
CA LYS A 2 18.87 56.98 -1.61
C LYS A 2 18.72 55.54 -1.06
N ILE A 3 19.13 55.34 0.18
CA ILE A 3 19.02 54.10 0.99
C ILE A 3 17.54 53.70 1.28
N LYS A 4 16.56 54.58 1.01
CA LYS A 4 15.13 54.36 1.27
C LYS A 4 14.49 53.15 0.56
N ASN A 5 15.07 52.64 -0.54
CA ASN A 5 14.50 51.49 -1.25
C ASN A 5 15.04 50.13 -0.76
N ARG A 6 16.13 50.10 0.02
CA ARG A 6 16.73 48.83 0.50
C ARG A 6 15.87 48.13 1.55
N SER A 7 15.17 48.88 2.43
CA SER A 7 14.31 48.27 3.46
C SER A 7 13.06 47.62 2.87
N LYS A 8 12.48 48.20 1.80
CA LYS A 8 11.35 47.60 1.08
C LYS A 8 11.74 46.31 0.38
N LEU A 9 12.89 46.28 -0.29
CA LEU A 9 13.43 45.08 -0.93
C LEU A 9 13.72 43.96 0.09
N PHE A 10 14.28 44.32 1.25
CA PHE A 10 14.54 43.36 2.33
C PHE A 10 13.23 42.80 2.92
N SER A 11 12.22 43.65 3.12
CA SER A 11 10.90 43.20 3.58
C SER A 11 10.22 42.25 2.58
N ILE A 12 10.29 42.56 1.27
CA ILE A 12 9.78 41.68 0.21
C ILE A 12 10.52 40.33 0.21
N PHE A 13 11.84 40.35 0.38
CA PHE A 13 12.66 39.14 0.45
C PHE A 13 12.30 38.26 1.65
N ILE A 14 12.09 38.86 2.83
CA ILE A 14 11.61 38.13 4.02
C ILE A 14 10.22 37.55 3.77
N LEU A 15 9.31 38.31 3.16
CA LEU A 15 7.95 37.84 2.86
C LEU A 15 7.99 36.64 1.90
N LEU A 16 8.87 36.69 0.90
CA LEU A 16 9.10 35.58 -0.04
C LEU A 16 9.64 34.34 0.67
N LEU A 17 10.60 34.51 1.59
CA LEU A 17 11.15 33.42 2.40
C LEU A 17 10.08 32.77 3.29
N VAL A 18 9.21 33.57 3.92
CA VAL A 18 8.09 33.07 4.72
C VAL A 18 7.13 32.30 3.83
N PHE A 19 6.80 32.82 2.64
CA PHE A 19 5.90 32.16 1.70
C PHE A 19 6.46 30.81 1.21
N ILE A 20 7.75 30.75 0.88
CA ILE A 20 8.42 29.52 0.45
C ILE A 20 8.42 28.48 1.58
N ASN A 21 8.78 28.89 2.81
CA ASN A 21 8.79 27.97 3.95
C ASN A 21 7.39 27.46 4.31
N PHE A 22 6.36 28.30 4.19
CA PHE A 22 4.98 27.91 4.49
C PHE A 22 4.45 26.89 3.46
N ASN A 23 4.74 27.08 2.17
CA ASN A 23 4.39 26.10 1.14
C ASN A 23 5.13 24.77 1.33
N PHE A 24 6.40 24.82 1.73
CA PHE A 24 7.18 23.63 2.03
C PHE A 24 6.60 22.85 3.23
N LEU A 25 6.21 23.55 4.30
CA LEU A 25 5.54 22.95 5.46
C LEU A 25 4.19 22.31 5.10
N ILE A 26 3.36 22.96 4.28
CA ILE A 26 2.08 22.40 3.83
C ILE A 26 2.29 21.12 3.01
N SER A 27 3.32 21.08 2.15
CA SER A 27 3.63 19.88 1.35
C SER A 27 4.00 18.66 2.20
N GLN A 28 4.59 18.85 3.38
CA GLN A 28 4.94 17.75 4.28
C GLN A 28 3.76 17.27 5.13
N VAL A 29 2.84 18.17 5.51
CA VAL A 29 1.66 17.84 6.32
C VAL A 29 0.56 17.14 5.51
N LEU A 30 0.55 17.30 4.18
CA LEU A 30 -0.39 16.63 3.27
C LEU A 30 0.02 15.19 2.90
N SER A 31 1.08 14.64 3.50
CA SER A 31 1.61 13.29 3.20
C SER A 31 0.74 12.14 3.72
N PHE A 32 -0.37 12.39 4.41
CA PHE A 32 -1.27 11.32 4.87
C PHE A 32 -2.72 11.62 4.48
N ARG A 33 -3.36 10.70 3.76
CA ARG A 33 -4.80 10.77 3.47
C ARG A 33 -5.51 9.44 3.69
N THR A 34 -6.83 9.51 3.86
CA THR A 34 -7.69 8.35 4.08
C THR A 34 -8.86 8.40 3.12
N GLU A 35 -9.03 7.35 2.32
CA GLU A 35 -10.09 7.17 1.34
C GLU A 35 -11.09 6.12 1.80
N ASN A 36 -12.38 6.44 1.74
CA ASN A 36 -13.44 5.47 2.01
C ASN A 36 -14.01 4.98 0.69
N ILE A 37 -13.84 3.69 0.41
CA ILE A 37 -14.20 3.09 -0.88
C ILE A 37 -15.50 2.28 -0.73
N PRO A 38 -16.58 2.65 -1.44
CA PRO A 38 -17.88 2.00 -1.33
C PRO A 38 -17.97 0.63 -2.04
N GLY A 39 -16.90 0.19 -2.70
CA GLY A 39 -16.88 -1.03 -3.53
C GLY A 39 -15.83 -2.06 -3.12
N PHE A 40 -15.44 -2.89 -4.09
CA PHE A 40 -14.42 -3.93 -3.93
C PHE A 40 -13.13 -3.62 -4.71
N SER A 41 -13.09 -2.44 -5.34
CA SER A 41 -11.95 -1.97 -6.10
C SER A 41 -11.82 -0.46 -6.05
N THR A 42 -10.61 0.03 -6.28
CA THR A 42 -10.30 1.45 -6.48
C THR A 42 -9.09 1.58 -7.39
N GLN A 43 -9.08 2.67 -8.16
CA GLN A 43 -7.90 3.14 -8.87
C GLN A 43 -7.53 4.51 -8.30
N ASP A 44 -6.24 4.76 -8.14
CA ASP A 44 -5.74 5.96 -7.51
C ASP A 44 -4.30 6.26 -7.93
N ASP A 45 -3.90 7.52 -7.77
CA ASP A 45 -2.52 7.97 -7.92
C ASP A 45 -1.95 8.26 -6.53
N VAL A 46 -0.85 7.60 -6.16
CA VAL A 46 -0.13 7.86 -4.90
C VAL A 46 1.18 8.55 -5.21
N TYR A 47 1.37 9.74 -4.64
CA TYR A 47 2.53 10.58 -4.91
C TYR A 47 3.73 10.24 -4.00
N PRO A 48 4.95 10.63 -4.41
CA PRO A 48 6.14 10.43 -3.59
C PRO A 48 6.01 11.01 -2.17
N ASN A 49 6.41 10.23 -1.17
CA ASN A 49 6.31 10.52 0.27
C ASN A 49 4.88 10.62 0.79
N GLU A 50 3.91 10.07 0.06
CA GLU A 50 2.53 9.98 0.51
C GLU A 50 2.27 8.62 1.20
N SER A 51 1.37 8.65 2.17
CA SER A 51 0.81 7.49 2.86
C SER A 51 -0.71 7.55 2.76
N VAL A 52 -1.30 6.59 2.07
CA VAL A 52 -2.74 6.53 1.82
C VAL A 52 -3.34 5.33 2.50
N LYS A 53 -4.44 5.55 3.22
CA LYS A 53 -5.26 4.49 3.81
C LYS A 53 -6.57 4.35 3.04
N TYR A 54 -6.81 3.19 2.45
CA TYR A 54 -8.06 2.83 1.79
C TYR A 54 -8.90 1.97 2.73
N ASN A 55 -10.03 2.50 3.21
CA ASN A 55 -11.02 1.77 3.99
C ASN A 55 -12.16 1.31 3.08
N PHE A 56 -12.31 0.01 2.91
CA PHE A 56 -13.42 -0.58 2.17
C PHE A 56 -14.53 -1.07 3.12
N LEU A 57 -15.76 -1.19 2.61
CA LEU A 57 -16.95 -1.53 3.41
C LEU A 57 -16.86 -2.86 4.18
N ASN A 58 -16.13 -3.85 3.68
CA ASN A 58 -16.00 -5.19 4.29
C ASN A 58 -14.93 -5.25 5.41
N ASN A 59 -14.65 -4.12 6.06
CA ASN A 59 -13.57 -3.99 7.03
C ASN A 59 -12.21 -4.45 6.46
N ILE A 60 -12.01 -4.13 5.18
CA ILE A 60 -10.75 -4.34 4.46
C ILE A 60 -10.04 -3.00 4.41
N ASN A 61 -8.82 -2.97 4.93
CA ASN A 61 -7.99 -1.77 4.95
C ASN A 61 -6.71 -2.05 4.17
N PHE A 62 -6.40 -1.19 3.21
CA PHE A 62 -5.11 -1.15 2.54
C PHE A 62 -4.39 0.12 2.95
N ASP A 63 -3.23 -0.02 3.57
CA ASP A 63 -2.35 1.09 3.92
C ASP A 63 -1.16 1.05 2.98
N ILE A 64 -0.95 2.11 2.19
CA ILE A 64 0.14 2.21 1.22
C ILE A 64 1.02 3.39 1.59
N SER A 65 2.32 3.18 1.68
CA SER A 65 3.33 4.22 1.90
C SER A 65 4.41 4.08 0.84
N THR A 66 4.79 5.18 0.20
CA THR A 66 5.75 5.15 -0.92
C THR A 66 6.68 6.37 -0.96
N ASP A 67 7.91 6.16 -1.42
CA ASP A 67 8.86 7.22 -1.78
C ASP A 67 8.82 7.60 -3.28
N SER A 68 7.98 6.91 -4.05
CA SER A 68 7.86 7.04 -5.51
C SER A 68 6.41 7.19 -5.95
N PHE A 69 6.20 7.69 -7.17
CA PHE A 69 4.87 7.79 -7.76
C PHE A 69 4.34 6.39 -8.11
N ILE A 70 3.08 6.12 -7.76
CA ILE A 70 2.38 4.86 -8.03
C ILE A 70 1.06 5.15 -8.74
N ASP A 71 0.90 4.61 -9.96
CA ASP A 71 -0.41 4.36 -10.56
C ASP A 71 -0.95 3.06 -9.97
N LEU A 72 -1.93 3.17 -9.08
CA LEU A 72 -2.37 2.11 -8.20
C LEU A 72 -3.75 1.59 -8.61
N ASN A 73 -3.87 0.27 -8.72
CA ASN A 73 -5.14 -0.42 -8.79
C ASN A 73 -5.24 -1.47 -7.68
N ILE A 74 -6.26 -1.38 -6.84
CA ILE A 74 -6.59 -2.37 -5.81
C ILE A 74 -7.91 -3.04 -6.16
N GLU A 75 -7.95 -4.36 -6.09
CA GLU A 75 -9.16 -5.16 -6.23
C GLU A 75 -9.15 -6.33 -5.24
N TYR A 76 -10.29 -6.67 -4.65
CA TYR A 76 -10.44 -7.89 -3.87
C TYR A 76 -11.79 -8.58 -4.11
N ASP A 77 -11.79 -9.90 -3.93
CA ASP A 77 -12.97 -10.75 -3.98
C ASP A 77 -13.90 -10.44 -2.79
N ASN A 78 -15.21 -10.29 -3.03
CA ASN A 78 -16.19 -9.89 -2.01
C ASN A 78 -16.28 -10.86 -0.82
N ASN A 79 -15.83 -12.10 -1.00
CA ASN A 79 -15.75 -13.12 0.05
C ASN A 79 -14.59 -12.89 1.04
N ILE A 80 -13.75 -11.88 0.80
CA ILE A 80 -12.66 -11.49 1.70
C ILE A 80 -13.16 -10.36 2.60
N GLU A 81 -13.05 -10.57 3.90
CA GLU A 81 -13.48 -9.61 4.92
C GLU A 81 -12.46 -9.53 6.06
N ASN A 82 -12.49 -8.44 6.81
CA ASN A 82 -11.71 -8.27 8.05
C ASN A 82 -10.20 -8.49 7.83
N ARG A 83 -9.59 -7.65 6.99
CA ARG A 83 -8.15 -7.69 6.68
C ARG A 83 -7.56 -6.29 6.76
N GLN A 84 -6.34 -6.21 7.23
CA GLN A 84 -5.52 -5.02 7.09
C GLN A 84 -4.23 -5.44 6.41
N ILE A 85 -3.90 -4.76 5.32
CA ILE A 85 -2.74 -5.04 4.50
C ILE A 85 -1.94 -3.76 4.39
N PHE A 86 -0.68 -3.81 4.79
CA PHE A 86 0.25 -2.69 4.74
C PHE A 86 1.30 -2.94 3.65
N PHE A 87 1.42 -2.01 2.72
CA PHE A 87 2.45 -1.97 1.70
C PHE A 87 3.36 -0.77 1.93
N GLN A 88 4.64 -1.05 2.17
CA GLN A 88 5.68 -0.05 2.10
C GLN A 88 6.47 -0.29 0.82
N ILE A 89 6.48 0.70 -0.05
CA ILE A 89 7.07 0.61 -1.38
C ILE A 89 8.21 1.61 -1.45
N ASN A 90 9.43 1.09 -1.54
CA ASN A 90 10.61 1.91 -1.74
C ASN A 90 11.12 1.65 -3.15
N ASN A 91 11.06 2.64 -4.03
CA ASN A 91 11.54 2.54 -5.39
C ASN A 91 12.08 3.87 -5.90
N SER A 92 13.07 3.83 -6.80
CA SER A 92 13.62 5.06 -7.38
C SER A 92 12.81 5.59 -8.57
N ASN A 93 11.95 4.76 -9.16
CA ASN A 93 11.22 5.06 -10.39
C ASN A 93 9.69 4.97 -10.18
N PRO A 94 8.89 5.73 -10.94
CA PRO A 94 7.44 5.54 -10.97
C PRO A 94 7.05 4.10 -11.33
N ILE A 95 6.02 3.57 -10.68
CA ILE A 95 5.51 2.21 -10.94
C ILE A 95 4.01 2.21 -11.20
N SER A 96 3.56 1.24 -11.97
CA SER A 96 2.15 0.84 -12.00
C SER A 96 2.01 -0.42 -11.15
N LEU A 97 1.12 -0.38 -10.17
CA LEU A 97 0.94 -1.44 -9.18
C LEU A 97 -0.49 -1.95 -9.19
N ASN A 98 -0.67 -3.22 -9.54
CA ASN A 98 -1.96 -3.88 -9.49
C ASN A 98 -1.97 -4.93 -8.39
N ILE A 99 -2.73 -4.65 -7.33
CA ILE A 99 -2.94 -5.54 -6.19
C ILE A 99 -4.32 -6.17 -6.35
N SER A 100 -4.34 -7.49 -6.50
CA SER A 100 -5.59 -8.26 -6.61
C SER A 100 -5.62 -9.37 -5.56
N SER A 101 -6.72 -9.47 -4.81
CA SER A 101 -6.87 -10.47 -3.75
C SER A 101 -8.04 -11.42 -4.03
N LYS A 102 -7.81 -12.74 -3.94
CA LYS A 102 -8.86 -13.76 -4.13
C LYS A 102 -8.74 -14.89 -3.11
N THR A 103 -9.81 -15.67 -2.96
CA THR A 103 -9.85 -16.81 -2.03
C THR A 103 -9.33 -18.12 -2.65
N LEU A 104 -9.32 -18.22 -3.98
CA LEU A 104 -8.93 -19.41 -4.74
C LEU A 104 -7.91 -19.06 -5.84
N MET A 105 -6.89 -19.91 -6.02
CA MET A 105 -5.86 -19.70 -7.05
C MET A 105 -6.39 -19.85 -8.48
N GLN A 106 -7.39 -20.71 -8.67
CA GLN A 106 -8.06 -20.90 -9.96
C GLN A 106 -8.67 -19.59 -10.47
N ASN A 107 -9.13 -18.71 -9.56
CA ASN A 107 -9.69 -17.42 -9.94
C ASN A 107 -8.63 -16.47 -10.50
N PHE A 108 -7.34 -16.79 -10.37
CA PHE A 108 -6.24 -16.07 -11.03
C PHE A 108 -5.82 -16.69 -12.38
N GLY A 109 -6.50 -17.76 -12.84
CA GLY A 109 -6.16 -18.49 -14.05
C GLY A 109 -4.97 -19.44 -13.89
N MET A 110 -4.59 -19.78 -12.65
CA MET A 110 -3.50 -20.71 -12.38
C MET A 110 -4.01 -22.16 -12.50
N PRO A 111 -3.46 -22.97 -13.42
CA PRO A 111 -3.96 -24.31 -13.72
C PRO A 111 -3.62 -25.33 -12.62
N GLN A 112 -2.60 -25.07 -11.81
CA GLN A 112 -2.16 -25.96 -10.73
C GLN A 112 -2.00 -25.17 -9.43
N THR A 113 -2.51 -25.71 -8.32
CA THR A 113 -2.24 -25.19 -6.99
C THR A 113 -0.89 -25.71 -6.49
N PRO A 114 -0.09 -24.90 -5.77
CA PRO A 114 1.11 -25.37 -5.09
C PRO A 114 0.80 -26.62 -4.27
N GLN A 115 1.70 -27.60 -4.29
CA GLN A 115 1.54 -28.76 -3.44
C GLN A 115 1.60 -28.31 -1.98
N GLY A 116 0.65 -28.80 -1.19
CA GLY A 116 0.63 -28.53 0.24
C GLY A 116 1.89 -29.03 0.92
N PRO A 117 2.21 -28.48 2.10
CA PRO A 117 3.23 -29.08 2.93
C PRO A 117 2.89 -30.56 3.16
N ARG A 118 3.92 -31.40 3.10
CA ARG A 118 3.85 -32.85 3.35
C ARG A 118 4.83 -33.22 4.44
N ARG A 119 4.47 -34.21 5.27
CA ARG A 119 5.38 -34.82 6.25
C ARG A 119 5.26 -36.34 6.14
N GLY A 120 6.28 -36.97 5.55
CA GLY A 120 6.19 -38.37 5.14
C GLY A 120 5.07 -38.56 4.11
N ASP A 121 4.24 -39.59 4.32
CA ASP A 121 3.08 -39.88 3.46
C ASP A 121 1.84 -39.03 3.77
N SER A 122 1.90 -38.18 4.81
CA SER A 122 0.79 -37.31 5.19
C SER A 122 0.86 -35.98 4.47
N GLN A 123 -0.23 -35.61 3.79
CA GLN A 123 -0.44 -34.28 3.25
C GLN A 123 -1.30 -33.47 4.21
N TYR A 124 -0.78 -32.32 4.64
CA TYR A 124 -1.57 -31.41 5.48
C TYR A 124 -2.76 -30.89 4.68
N GLN A 125 -3.93 -30.81 5.31
CA GLN A 125 -5.05 -30.05 4.78
C GLN A 125 -4.81 -28.57 5.07
N TYR A 126 -4.81 -27.74 4.04
CA TYR A 126 -4.63 -26.30 4.17
C TYR A 126 -5.67 -25.59 3.32
N ARG A 127 -6.04 -24.38 3.75
CA ARG A 127 -6.92 -23.48 3.02
C ARG A 127 -6.26 -22.11 2.96
N TYR A 128 -6.31 -21.50 1.79
CA TYR A 128 -5.88 -20.11 1.66
C TYR A 128 -6.98 -19.18 2.19
N ASN A 129 -6.66 -18.39 3.21
CA ASN A 129 -7.57 -17.39 3.77
C ASN A 129 -7.60 -16.09 2.96
N CYS A 130 -6.54 -15.84 2.20
CA CYS A 130 -6.38 -14.73 1.26
C CYS A 130 -5.19 -15.07 0.36
N ILE A 131 -5.31 -14.85 -0.94
CA ILE A 131 -4.22 -14.92 -1.89
C ILE A 131 -4.09 -13.54 -2.50
N ILE A 132 -2.93 -12.92 -2.33
CA ILE A 132 -2.63 -11.59 -2.85
C ILE A 132 -1.72 -11.78 -4.06
N ARG A 133 -2.13 -11.24 -5.21
CA ARG A 133 -1.33 -11.15 -6.41
C ARG A 133 -0.95 -9.70 -6.64
N ILE A 134 0.35 -9.45 -6.69
CA ILE A 134 0.95 -8.15 -6.95
C ILE A 134 1.54 -8.20 -8.36
N LYS A 135 1.11 -7.29 -9.24
CA LYS A 135 1.69 -7.12 -10.58
C LYS A 135 2.27 -5.72 -10.73
N THR A 136 3.41 -5.65 -11.39
CA THR A 136 4.19 -4.42 -11.57
C THR A 136 4.59 -4.30 -13.05
N ASN A 137 4.83 -3.07 -13.50
CA ASN A 137 5.37 -2.81 -14.85
C ASN A 137 6.91 -2.79 -14.89
N THR A 138 7.58 -2.81 -13.73
CA THR A 138 9.04 -2.77 -13.60
C THR A 138 9.53 -3.83 -12.62
N THR A 139 10.81 -4.17 -12.70
CA THR A 139 11.46 -5.05 -11.73
C THR A 139 11.46 -4.42 -10.34
N ILE A 140 11.02 -5.17 -9.34
CA ILE A 140 11.18 -4.83 -7.93
C ILE A 140 12.43 -5.56 -7.43
N GLU A 141 13.44 -4.82 -6.99
CA GLU A 141 14.68 -5.42 -6.43
C GLU A 141 14.43 -6.03 -5.04
N HIS A 142 13.61 -5.37 -4.22
CA HIS A 142 13.33 -5.80 -2.85
C HIS A 142 11.85 -5.63 -2.51
N LEU A 143 11.16 -6.74 -2.19
CA LEU A 143 9.81 -6.74 -1.64
C LEU A 143 9.83 -7.38 -0.25
N THR A 144 9.43 -6.62 0.77
CA THR A 144 9.28 -7.16 2.14
C THR A 144 7.81 -7.35 2.45
N ILE A 145 7.40 -8.60 2.71
CA ILE A 145 6.05 -8.93 3.17
C ILE A 145 6.15 -9.40 4.62
N SER A 146 5.42 -8.73 5.51
CA SER A 146 5.31 -9.12 6.91
C SER A 146 3.84 -9.34 7.28
N SER A 147 3.60 -10.23 8.23
CA SER A 147 2.25 -10.53 8.73
C SER A 147 2.28 -10.54 10.24
N ILE A 148 1.40 -9.77 10.87
CA ILE A 148 1.33 -9.67 12.34
C ILE A 148 0.01 -10.27 12.80
N LYS A 149 0.11 -11.29 13.64
CA LYS A 149 -1.02 -11.92 14.32
C LYS A 149 -1.41 -11.07 15.53
N ARG A 150 -2.58 -10.44 15.51
CA ARG A 150 -3.08 -9.61 16.63
C ARG A 150 -4.54 -9.93 16.90
N ASN A 151 -4.93 -10.02 18.18
CA ASN A 151 -6.31 -10.32 18.59
C ASN A 151 -7.36 -9.33 18.06
N VAL A 152 -6.94 -8.12 17.69
CA VAL A 152 -7.81 -7.03 17.20
C VAL A 152 -8.05 -7.12 15.69
N TYR A 153 -7.25 -7.89 14.94
CA TYR A 153 -7.29 -7.95 13.47
C TYR A 153 -7.44 -9.40 12.98
N GLY A 154 -8.00 -9.60 11.78
CA GLY A 154 -8.65 -10.85 11.32
C GLY A 154 -7.82 -12.13 11.15
N LEU A 155 -6.66 -12.27 11.80
CA LEU A 155 -5.96 -13.55 11.95
C LEU A 155 -6.20 -14.10 13.37
N ASN A 156 -6.84 -15.26 13.46
CA ASN A 156 -7.17 -15.90 14.73
C ASN A 156 -5.89 -16.21 15.53
N PRO A 157 -5.72 -15.64 16.74
CA PRO A 157 -4.52 -15.81 17.54
C PRO A 157 -4.23 -17.26 17.97
N ASN A 158 -5.17 -18.17 17.80
CA ASN A 158 -5.05 -19.58 18.19
C ASN A 158 -4.73 -20.50 17.00
N LEU A 159 -4.64 -19.99 15.77
CA LEU A 159 -4.31 -20.77 14.58
C LEU A 159 -2.88 -20.50 14.11
N ASP A 160 -2.24 -21.51 13.52
CA ASP A 160 -0.95 -21.34 12.86
C ASP A 160 -1.14 -20.83 11.43
N TYR A 161 -0.32 -19.84 11.07
CA TYR A 161 -0.31 -19.23 9.73
C TYR A 161 1.09 -19.29 9.17
N SER A 162 1.18 -19.56 7.88
CA SER A 162 2.43 -19.53 7.10
C SER A 162 2.22 -18.71 5.84
N LEU A 163 3.24 -17.95 5.45
CA LEU A 163 3.28 -17.28 4.16
C LEU A 163 3.98 -18.19 3.15
N ALA A 164 3.38 -18.35 1.97
CA ALA A 164 3.98 -19.03 0.84
C ALA A 164 4.11 -18.04 -0.31
N VAL A 165 5.30 -17.99 -0.90
CA VAL A 165 5.56 -17.21 -2.12
C VAL A 165 5.51 -18.16 -3.30
N TYR A 166 4.83 -17.74 -4.36
CA TYR A 166 4.74 -18.45 -5.63
C TYR A 166 5.06 -17.45 -6.74
N GLU A 167 6.12 -17.72 -7.50
CA GLU A 167 6.62 -16.91 -8.61
C GLU A 167 6.19 -17.50 -9.96
#